data_AF-A0A1B9F5P6-F1
#
_entry.id   AF-A0A1B9F5P6-F1
#
_cell.length_a   1.000
_cell.length_b   1.000
_cell.length_c   1.000
_cell.angle_alpha   90.00
_cell.angle_beta   90.00
_cell.angle_gamma   90.00
#
_symmetry.space_group_name_H-M   'P 1'
#
loop_
_entity.id
_entity.type
_entity.pdbx_description
1 polymer ?
#
loop_
_entity_poly.entity_id
_entity_poly.type
_entity_poly.pdbx_seq_one_letter_code
_entity_poly.pdbx_strand_id
1 'polypeptide(L)' 'MNFQKGQKVKVVGSKFYGPDGSLCIVAKSIHLFPQGKIIRFRDTLSRPIWSEEFGKKNSCMKIFFSGRKAY' A
#
# COMPACT_ATOMS: atom_id res chain seq x y z
N MET A 1 -11.74 -1.80 4.69
CA MET A 1 -11.35 -0.47 4.16
C MET A 1 -12.05 -0.29 2.82
N ASN A 2 -12.85 0.76 2.65
CA ASN A 2 -13.52 1.03 1.37
C ASN A 2 -12.66 1.98 0.54
N PHE A 3 -11.75 1.42 -0.27
CA PHE A 3 -11.08 2.18 -1.31
C PHE A 3 -12.01 2.27 -2.51
N GLN A 4 -12.15 3.46 -3.09
CA GLN A 4 -12.87 3.62 -4.36
C GLN A 4 -11.91 3.44 -5.53
N LYS A 5 -12.37 2.79 -6.60
CA LYS A 5 -11.59 2.67 -7.84
C LYS A 5 -11.26 4.08 -8.36
N GLY A 6 -9.99 4.34 -8.66
CA GLY A 6 -9.51 5.64 -9.11
C GLY A 6 -9.22 6.65 -7.98
N GLN A 7 -9.46 6.28 -6.71
CA GLN A 7 -9.15 7.14 -5.58
C GLN A 7 -7.63 7.40 -5.49
N LYS A 8 -7.25 8.68 -5.39
CA LYS A 8 -5.87 9.07 -5.18
C LYS A 8 -5.47 8.88 -3.71
N VAL A 9 -4.37 8.15 -3.50
CA VAL A 9 -3.83 7.89 -2.18
C VAL A 9 -2.32 8.13 -2.19
N LYS A 10 -1.77 8.52 -1.03
CA LYS A 10 -0.32 8.49 -0.79
C LYS A 10 0.00 7.27 0.07
N VAL A 11 0.91 6.42 -0.41
CA VAL A 11 1.39 5.26 0.33
C VAL A 11 2.77 5.59 0.90
N VAL A 12 2.95 5.33 2.19
CA VAL A 12 4.26 5.38 2.86
C VAL A 12 4.62 3.95 3.22
N GLY A 13 5.78 3.46 2.76
CA GLY A 13 6.17 2.07 2.94
C GLY A 13 7.52 1.75 2.31
N SER A 14 7.89 0.47 2.37
CA SER A 14 9.14 -0.06 1.83
C SER A 14 8.89 -0.78 0.52
N LYS A 15 9.65 -0.44 -0.53
CA LYS A 15 9.60 -1.12 -1.83
C LYS A 15 10.45 -2.39 -1.79
N PHE A 16 10.01 -3.42 -2.49
CA PHE A 16 10.74 -4.67 -2.65
C PHE A 16 10.31 -5.38 -3.94
N TYR A 17 11.13 -6.31 -4.42
CA TYR A 17 10.75 -7.20 -5.51
C TYR A 17 10.25 -8.53 -4.96
N GLY A 18 9.10 -8.99 -5.45
CA GLY A 18 8.55 -10.30 -5.13
C GLY A 18 9.32 -11.43 -5.83
N PRO A 19 9.08 -12.70 -5.43
CA PRO A 19 9.71 -13.85 -6.08
C PRO A 19 9.39 -13.98 -7.58
N ASP A 20 8.29 -13.39 -8.04
CA ASP A 20 7.87 -13.31 -9.44
C ASP A 20 8.50 -12.12 -10.19
N GLY A 21 9.45 -11.41 -9.58
CA GLY A 21 10.06 -10.19 -10.12
C GLY A 21 9.16 -8.95 -10.06
N SER A 22 7.97 -9.03 -9.46
CA SER A 22 7.07 -7.88 -9.40
C SER A 22 7.51 -6.85 -8.37
N LEU A 23 7.41 -5.57 -8.75
CA LEU A 23 7.64 -4.48 -7.79
C LEU A 23 6.44 -4.36 -6.86
N CYS A 24 6.69 -4.48 -5.56
CA CYS A 24 5.70 -4.40 -4.51
C CYS A 24 6.07 -3.32 -3.48
N ILE A 25 5.07 -2.89 -2.71
CA ILE A 25 5.26 -2.02 -1.54
C ILE A 25 4.60 -2.65 -0.32
N VAL A 26 5.37 -2.75 0.76
CA VAL A 26 4.84 -3.02 2.09
C VAL A 26 4.50 -1.69 2.74
N ALA A 27 3.21 -1.39 2.88
CA ALA A 27 2.75 -0.15 3.47
C ALA A 27 2.94 -0.12 4.99
N LYS A 28 3.47 1.02 5.45
CA LYS A 28 3.38 1.49 6.83
C LYS A 28 2.10 2.27 7.06
N SER A 29 1.71 3.13 6.11
CA SER A 29 0.44 3.86 6.13
C SER A 29 -0.05 4.21 4.73
N ILE A 30 -1.36 4.41 4.61
CA ILE A 30 -2.02 4.94 3.42
C ILE A 30 -2.79 6.20 3.82
N HIS A 31 -2.56 7.29 3.09
CA HIS A 31 -3.18 8.59 3.33
C HIS A 31 -4.19 8.83 2.20
N LEU A 32 -5.47 8.93 2.56
CA LEU A 32 -6.57 9.12 1.62
C LEU A 32 -6.75 10.61 1.32
N PHE A 33 -6.82 10.95 0.02
CA PHE A 33 -7.17 12.29 -0.42
C PHE A 33 -8.59 12.33 -1.00
N PRO A 34 -9.32 13.45 -0.83
CA PRO A 34 -8.96 14.65 -0.07
C PRO A 34 -9.29 14.54 1.43
N GLN A 35 -9.89 13.44 1.89
CA GLN A 35 -10.47 13.33 3.24
C GLN A 35 -9.44 13.40 4.39
N GLY A 36 -8.14 13.33 4.10
CA GLY A 36 -7.07 13.42 5.11
C GLY A 36 -6.98 12.20 6.04
N LYS A 37 -7.82 11.19 5.83
CA LYS A 37 -7.85 9.96 6.65
C LYS A 37 -6.56 9.17 6.42
N ILE A 38 -5.87 8.88 7.53
CA ILE A 38 -4.65 8.05 7.52
C ILE A 38 -5.01 6.68 8.05
N ILE A 39 -4.71 5.66 7.26
CA ILE A 39 -4.85 4.27 7.66
C ILE A 39 -3.47 3.71 7.94
N ARG A 40 -3.22 3.35 9.20
CA ARG A 40 -1.93 2.84 9.65
C ARG A 40 -1.96 1.32 9.64
N PHE A 41 -0.91 0.77 9.07
CA PHE A 41 -0.65 -0.66 9.00
C PHE A 41 0.43 -0.99 10.04
N ARG A 42 1.48 -0.18 10.17
CA ARG A 42 2.59 -0.48 11.09
C ARG A 42 2.83 0.63 12.10
N ASP A 43 3.37 0.27 13.25
CA ASP A 43 3.77 1.22 14.29
C ASP A 43 5.06 1.97 13.91
N THR A 44 5.57 2.77 14.83
CA THR A 44 6.82 3.52 14.66
C THR A 44 8.03 2.60 14.45
N LEU A 45 8.02 1.41 15.05
CA LEU A 45 9.04 0.36 14.92
C LEU A 45 8.80 -0.58 13.74
N SER A 46 7.86 -0.25 12.84
CA SER A 46 7.50 -1.05 11.66
C SER A 46 6.88 -2.42 11.96
N ARG A 47 6.41 -2.64 13.19
CA ARG A 47 5.67 -3.83 13.59
C ARG A 47 4.22 -3.72 13.09
N PRO A 48 3.59 -4.82 12.64
CA PRO A 48 2.19 -4.80 12.25
C PRO A 48 1.31 -4.42 13.45
N ILE A 49 0.39 -3.46 13.26
CA ILE A 49 -0.58 -3.05 14.30
C ILE A 49 -1.98 -3.60 14.07
N TRP A 50 -2.17 -4.40 13.02
CA TRP A 50 -3.42 -5.07 12.75
C TRP A 50 -3.48 -6.41 13.52
N SER A 51 -4.57 -6.63 14.26
CA SER A 51 -4.92 -7.93 14.85
C SER A 51 -5.64 -8.84 13.85
N GLU A 52 -6.30 -8.26 12.85
CA GLU A 52 -7.14 -8.98 11.90
C GLU A 52 -6.40 -9.34 10.61
N GLU A 53 -6.76 -10.49 10.02
CA GLU A 53 -6.23 -10.95 8.73
C GLU A 53 -6.42 -9.94 7.60
N PHE A 54 -7.48 -9.12 7.68
CA PHE A 54 -7.77 -8.12 6.67
C PHE A 54 -6.66 -7.06 6.58
N GLY A 55 -6.12 -6.59 7.72
CA GLY A 55 -4.99 -5.66 7.74
C GLY A 55 -3.72 -6.27 7.13
N LYS A 56 -3.51 -7.57 7.37
CA LYS A 56 -2.38 -8.33 6.81
C LYS A 56 -2.42 -8.35 5.28
N LYS A 57 -3.55 -8.76 4.69
CA LYS A 57 -3.71 -8.88 3.23
C LYS A 57 -3.55 -7.54 2.50
N ASN A 58 -3.98 -6.45 3.11
CA ASN A 58 -3.94 -5.12 2.48
C ASN A 58 -2.63 -4.36 2.74
N SER A 59 -1.77 -4.84 3.64
CA SER A 59 -0.49 -4.19 3.95
C SER A 59 0.55 -4.34 2.84
N CYS A 60 0.42 -5.33 1.97
CA CYS A 60 1.30 -5.58 0.83
C CYS A 60 0.54 -5.30 -0.46
N MET A 61 1.07 -4.41 -1.30
CA MET A 61 0.43 -4.00 -2.55
C MET A 61 1.40 -4.15 -3.72
N LYS A 62 0.93 -4.76 -4.81
CA LYS A 62 1.68 -4.84 -6.07
C LYS A 62 1.58 -3.50 -6.80
N ILE A 63 2.72 -2.96 -7.22
CA ILE A 63 2.78 -1.71 -8.00
C ILE A 63 2.61 -2.10 -9.46
N PHE A 64 1.43 -1.80 -10.01
CA PHE A 64 1.19 -1.93 -11.43
C PHE A 64 1.57 -0.61 -12.12
N PHE A 65 2.51 -0.68 -13.05
CA PHE A 65 2.75 0.43 -13.96
C PHE A 65 1.75 0.29 -15.12
N SER A 66 0.82 1.24 -15.25
CA SER A 66 0.14 1.42 -16.53
C SER A 66 1.21 1.92 -17.50
N GLY A 67 1.76 1.01 -18.30
CA GLY A 67 2.79 1.37 -19.27
C GLY A 67 2.32 2.57 -20.09
N ARG A 68 3.04 3.70 -20.01
CA ARG A 68 3.29 4.42 -21.25
C ARG A 68 3.96 3.40 -22.16
N LYS A 69 3.43 3.21 -23.36
CA LYS A 69 4.07 2.41 -24.40
C LYS A 69 5.57 2.72 -24.35
N ALA A 70 6.40 1.69 -24.14
CA ALA A 70 7.82 1.82 -24.35
C ALA A 70 7.97 2.31 -25.81
N TYR A 71 8.50 3.53 -25.96
CA TYR A 71 8.88 4.06 -27.25
C TYR A 71 10.10 3.29 -27.77
#